data_AF-A0A443RT97-F1
#
_entry.id   AF-A0A443RT97-F1
#
_cell.length_a   1.000
_cell.length_b   1.000
_cell.length_c   1.000
_cell.angle_alpha   90.00
_cell.angle_beta   90.00
_cell.angle_gamma   90.00
#
_symmetry.space_group_name_H-M   'P 1'
#
loop_
_entity.id
_entity.type
_entity.pdbx_description
1 polymer ?
#
loop_
_entity_poly.entity_id
_entity_poly.type
_entity_poly.pdbx_seq_one_letter_code
_entity_poly.pdbx_strand_id
1 'polypeptide(L)'
;KAFAENPSLKEARQGELKKECLAYWQVPNKSRVIPQRPDCSTKFGELVSRKPAVSDKRFFATKPQELTQQKLRECIEFPYGFKLVVLSASADGKSTPNCYRGFFLGLGGYNIHYWSGVVGEKWRKIEMKVQLPPETLVFGEKVQEVRGEGKAQRHTEAFHIIDALFLGGIDVRLKKFDDRISMTNKLVKAVTKTSITDRTTVRVKKVYDLVEIHELFDDFEMKEMKSGIIRERLCHRVEDI
;
A
#
# COMPACT_ATOMS: atom_id res chain seq x y z
N LYS A 1 -40.44 36.15 -15.51
CA LYS A 1 -39.28 35.22 -15.52
C LYS A 1 -38.59 35.31 -14.18
N ALA A 2 -38.33 34.19 -13.53
CA ALA A 2 -37.58 34.19 -12.28
C ALA A 2 -36.15 34.70 -12.52
N PHE A 3 -35.50 35.27 -11.51
CA PHE A 3 -34.12 35.79 -11.61
C PHE A 3 -33.14 34.72 -12.16
N ALA A 4 -33.39 33.44 -11.84
CA ALA A 4 -32.61 32.29 -12.30
C ALA A 4 -32.67 32.00 -13.82
N GLU A 5 -33.65 32.56 -14.54
CA GLU A 5 -33.89 32.26 -15.97
C GLU A 5 -33.33 33.33 -16.92
N ASN A 6 -32.77 34.42 -16.39
CA ASN A 6 -32.25 35.51 -17.20
C ASN A 6 -30.74 35.70 -16.99
N PRO A 7 -29.90 35.22 -17.92
CA PRO A 7 -28.43 35.30 -17.81
C PRO A 7 -27.88 36.73 -17.92
N SER A 8 -28.70 37.74 -18.26
CA SER A 8 -28.29 39.14 -18.30
C SER A 8 -28.43 39.87 -16.95
N LEU A 9 -29.14 39.30 -15.98
CA LEU A 9 -29.29 39.87 -14.64
C LEU A 9 -28.02 39.62 -13.81
N LYS A 10 -27.44 40.70 -13.29
CA LYS A 10 -26.31 40.65 -12.34
C LYS A 10 -26.80 41.10 -10.97
N GLU A 11 -26.67 40.24 -9.95
CA GLU A 11 -26.97 40.60 -8.56
C GLU A 11 -25.78 41.39 -7.98
N ALA A 12 -26.01 42.65 -7.63
CA ALA A 12 -24.97 43.55 -7.12
C ALA A 12 -24.47 43.13 -5.72
N ARG A 13 -25.32 42.47 -4.92
CA ARG A 13 -25.00 42.05 -3.53
C ARG A 13 -24.35 40.68 -3.43
N GLN A 14 -23.99 40.04 -4.54
CA GLN A 14 -23.42 38.69 -4.54
C GLN A 14 -22.17 38.58 -3.64
N GLY A 15 -21.35 39.64 -3.58
CA GLY A 15 -20.18 39.70 -2.71
C GLY A 15 -20.52 39.81 -1.21
N GLU A 16 -21.57 40.54 -0.86
CA GLU A 16 -22.05 40.71 0.52
C GLU A 16 -22.71 39.42 1.01
N LEU A 17 -23.62 38.85 0.21
CA LEU A 17 -24.26 37.55 0.52
C LEU A 17 -23.21 36.46 0.71
N LYS A 18 -22.16 36.44 -0.11
CA LYS A 18 -21.04 35.51 0.08
C LYS A 18 -20.37 35.71 1.44
N LYS A 19 -20.10 36.96 1.85
CA LYS A 19 -19.46 37.24 3.15
C LYS A 19 -20.37 36.85 4.32
N GLU A 20 -21.65 37.21 4.27
CA GLU A 20 -22.63 36.89 5.32
C GLU A 20 -22.83 35.38 5.47
N CYS A 21 -23.02 34.66 4.35
CA CYS A 21 -23.11 33.20 4.38
C CYS A 21 -21.84 32.57 4.97
N LEU A 22 -20.65 32.98 4.52
CA LEU A 22 -19.40 32.42 5.04
C LEU A 22 -19.21 32.70 6.53
N ALA A 23 -19.59 33.90 7.00
CA ALA A 23 -19.57 34.24 8.42
C ALA A 23 -20.57 33.40 9.23
N TYR A 24 -21.79 33.23 8.75
CA TYR A 24 -22.83 32.41 9.39
C TYR A 24 -22.39 30.95 9.55
N TRP A 25 -21.78 30.36 8.51
CA TRP A 25 -21.25 28.99 8.53
C TRP A 25 -19.86 28.88 9.18
N GLN A 26 -19.28 29.98 9.66
CA GLN A 26 -17.93 30.03 10.23
C GLN A 26 -16.83 29.50 9.29
N VAL A 27 -17.02 29.66 7.98
CA VAL A 27 -16.06 29.25 6.96
C VAL A 27 -15.17 30.44 6.59
N PRO A 28 -13.83 30.32 6.68
CA PRO A 28 -12.94 31.40 6.28
C PRO A 28 -13.15 31.80 4.82
N ASN A 29 -13.36 33.09 4.57
CA ASN A 29 -13.43 33.65 3.21
C ASN A 29 -12.04 33.82 2.60
N LYS A 30 -11.31 32.71 2.50
CA LYS A 30 -10.00 32.61 1.87
C LYS A 30 -10.09 31.56 0.77
N SER A 31 -9.37 31.79 -0.32
CA SER A 31 -9.20 30.76 -1.35
C SER A 31 -8.59 29.51 -0.72
N ARG A 32 -9.07 28.33 -1.12
CA ARG A 32 -8.46 27.07 -0.70
C ARG A 32 -7.02 27.04 -1.20
N VAL A 33 -6.06 27.02 -0.29
CA VAL A 33 -4.64 26.87 -0.62
C VAL A 33 -4.33 25.38 -0.63
N ILE A 34 -3.70 24.89 -1.70
CA ILE A 34 -3.21 23.51 -1.74
C ILE A 34 -2.13 23.38 -0.64
N PRO A 35 -2.26 22.45 0.31
CA PRO A 35 -1.25 22.26 1.33
C PRO A 35 0.11 21.98 0.68
N GLN A 36 1.14 22.74 1.07
CA GLN A 36 2.51 22.43 0.69
C GLN A 36 2.86 21.06 1.26
N ARG A 37 3.24 20.13 0.39
CA ARG A 37 3.61 18.77 0.79
C ARG A 37 5.13 18.70 0.90
N PRO A 38 5.68 18.21 2.02
CA PRO A 38 7.12 17.98 2.11
C PRO A 38 7.55 16.95 1.07
N ASP A 39 8.81 16.99 0.68
CA ASP A 39 9.38 15.94 -0.17
C ASP A 39 9.40 14.60 0.58
N CYS A 40 9.41 13.51 -0.20
CA CYS A 40 9.31 12.16 0.33
C CYS A 40 10.45 11.81 1.29
N SER A 41 11.67 12.28 1.02
CA SER A 41 12.84 11.96 1.83
C SER A 41 12.79 12.67 3.17
N THR A 42 12.46 13.96 3.17
CA THR A 42 12.23 14.74 4.39
C THR A 42 11.11 14.12 5.21
N LYS A 43 9.97 13.77 4.58
CA LYS A 43 8.85 13.20 5.30
C LYS A 43 9.17 11.83 5.91
N PHE A 44 9.90 10.98 5.18
CA PHE A 44 10.40 9.71 5.71
C PHE A 44 11.32 9.94 6.93
N GLY A 45 12.25 10.88 6.83
CA GLY A 45 13.14 11.27 7.93
C GLY A 45 12.38 11.73 9.17
N GLU A 46 11.37 12.57 9.01
CA GLU A 46 10.48 13.01 10.10
C GLU A 46 9.80 11.82 10.79
N LEU A 47 9.16 10.94 10.02
CA LEU A 47 8.42 9.79 10.57
C LEU A 47 9.34 8.86 11.35
N VAL A 48 10.45 8.45 10.73
CA VAL A 48 11.39 7.50 11.32
C VAL A 48 11.98 8.05 12.62
N SER A 49 12.24 9.36 12.69
CA SER A 49 12.80 10.04 13.86
C SER A 49 11.85 10.19 15.05
N ARG A 50 10.53 9.96 14.89
CA ARG A 50 9.55 10.10 16.00
C ARG A 50 9.84 9.16 17.18
N LYS A 51 10.44 7.99 16.93
CA LYS A 51 10.83 7.01 17.97
C LYS A 51 12.19 6.39 17.65
N PRO A 52 13.30 7.05 18.08
CA PRO A 52 14.68 6.67 17.78
C PRO A 52 15.03 5.23 18.17
N ALA A 53 14.47 4.75 19.29
CA ALA A 53 14.73 3.42 19.85
C ALA A 53 14.35 2.26 18.93
N VAL A 54 13.52 2.50 17.90
CA VAL A 54 13.05 1.50 16.92
C VAL A 54 13.64 1.76 15.53
N SER A 55 14.34 2.88 15.36
CA SER A 55 14.75 3.40 14.06
C SER A 55 16.25 3.37 13.85
N ASP A 56 16.88 2.24 14.17
CA ASP A 56 18.19 1.99 13.61
C ASP A 56 18.05 1.92 12.09
N LYS A 57 18.81 2.75 11.35
CA LYS A 57 18.79 2.74 9.88
C LYS A 57 19.11 1.35 9.30
N ARG A 58 19.82 0.50 10.06
CA ARG A 58 20.06 -0.91 9.72
C ARG A 58 18.77 -1.71 9.56
N PHE A 59 17.71 -1.38 10.29
CA PHE A 59 16.40 -2.03 10.19
C PHE A 59 15.86 -1.99 8.76
N PHE A 60 15.97 -0.83 8.09
CA PHE A 60 15.46 -0.64 6.73
C PHE A 60 16.39 -1.19 5.64
N ALA A 61 17.67 -1.34 5.96
CA ALA A 61 18.71 -1.76 5.03
C ALA A 61 19.01 -3.28 5.11
N THR A 62 18.21 -4.04 5.85
CA THR A 62 18.41 -5.49 6.00
C THR A 62 18.12 -6.17 4.67
N LYS A 63 19.15 -6.83 4.12
CA LYS A 63 18.99 -7.58 2.87
C LYS A 63 18.29 -8.91 3.15
N PRO A 64 17.37 -9.33 2.27
CA PRO A 64 16.81 -10.67 2.33
C PRO A 64 17.95 -11.70 2.30
N GLN A 65 17.89 -12.67 3.19
CA GLN A 65 18.86 -13.74 3.26
C GLN A 65 18.18 -15.04 2.81
N GLU A 66 18.80 -15.74 1.88
CA GLU A 66 18.35 -17.09 1.53
C GLU A 66 18.42 -18.00 2.75
N LEU A 67 17.31 -18.67 3.03
CA LEU A 67 17.17 -19.56 4.16
C LEU A 67 17.71 -20.94 3.79
N THR A 68 18.95 -21.20 4.19
CA THR A 68 19.58 -22.53 4.04
C THR A 68 19.33 -23.37 5.28
N GLN A 69 19.52 -24.69 5.19
CA GLN A 69 19.37 -25.58 6.35
C GLN A 69 20.26 -25.15 7.54
N GLN A 70 21.48 -24.69 7.26
CA GLN A 70 22.38 -24.16 8.27
C GLN A 70 21.81 -22.90 8.94
N LYS A 71 21.41 -21.91 8.15
CA LYS A 71 20.85 -20.64 8.67
C LYS A 71 19.53 -20.86 9.39
N LEU A 72 18.73 -21.84 8.98
CA LEU A 72 17.51 -22.20 9.68
C LEU A 72 17.83 -22.62 11.13
N ARG A 73 18.85 -23.46 11.31
CA ARG A 73 19.31 -23.90 12.64
C ARG A 73 19.92 -22.77 13.46
N GLU A 74 20.65 -21.86 12.81
CA GLU A 74 21.34 -20.75 13.47
C GLU A 74 20.40 -19.59 13.83
N CYS A 75 19.42 -19.28 12.98
CA CYS A 75 18.59 -18.07 13.09
C CYS A 75 17.22 -18.32 13.74
N ILE A 76 16.74 -19.57 13.78
CA ILE A 76 15.40 -19.91 14.26
C ILE A 76 15.49 -20.77 15.53
N GLU A 77 15.81 -20.11 16.64
CA GLU A 77 15.80 -20.74 17.97
C GLU A 77 14.37 -20.96 18.48
N PHE A 78 13.46 -20.00 18.20
CA PHE A 78 12.06 -20.02 18.61
C PHE A 78 11.11 -19.93 17.40
N PRO A 79 10.75 -21.05 16.76
CA PRO A 79 10.01 -21.05 15.49
C PRO A 79 8.62 -20.42 15.60
N TYR A 80 7.98 -20.47 16.78
CA TYR A 80 6.66 -19.86 17.03
C TYR A 80 6.62 -18.34 16.85
N GLY A 81 7.77 -17.66 16.91
CA GLY A 81 7.86 -16.22 16.68
C GLY A 81 7.91 -15.82 15.21
N PHE A 82 8.10 -16.78 14.31
CA PHE A 82 8.31 -16.51 12.89
C PHE A 82 7.02 -16.67 12.09
N LYS A 83 6.86 -15.75 11.14
CA LYS A 83 5.73 -15.69 10.22
C LYS A 83 6.21 -15.81 8.79
N LEU A 84 5.39 -16.40 7.94
CA LEU A 84 5.63 -16.62 6.52
C LEU A 84 4.62 -15.87 5.68
N VAL A 85 5.06 -15.42 4.51
CA VAL A 85 4.20 -14.82 3.47
C VAL A 85 4.68 -15.29 2.11
N VAL A 86 3.75 -15.58 1.20
CA VAL A 86 4.07 -15.85 -0.21
C VAL A 86 4.38 -14.52 -0.89
N LEU A 87 5.56 -14.40 -1.49
CA LEU A 87 5.97 -13.21 -2.23
C LEU A 87 5.79 -13.46 -3.73
N SER A 88 5.30 -12.45 -4.45
CA SER A 88 5.11 -12.51 -5.90
C SER A 88 6.16 -11.69 -6.64
N ALA A 89 6.59 -10.57 -6.05
CA ALA A 89 7.71 -9.79 -6.58
C ALA A 89 9.05 -10.40 -6.15
N SER A 90 9.95 -10.55 -7.13
CA SER A 90 11.29 -11.08 -6.89
C SER A 90 12.11 -10.20 -5.95
N ALA A 91 13.10 -10.82 -5.30
CA ALA A 91 14.01 -10.08 -4.43
C ALA A 91 15.00 -9.18 -5.19
N ASP A 92 15.31 -9.52 -6.44
CA ASP A 92 16.26 -8.79 -7.27
C ASP A 92 15.66 -7.58 -7.99
N GLY A 93 14.33 -7.43 -7.99
CA GLY A 93 13.60 -6.37 -8.68
C GLY A 93 13.78 -6.33 -10.21
N LYS A 94 14.49 -7.31 -10.79
CA LYS A 94 14.87 -7.37 -12.20
C LYS A 94 14.08 -8.41 -12.98
N SER A 95 13.64 -9.47 -12.31
CA SER A 95 12.99 -10.62 -12.97
C SER A 95 11.51 -10.40 -13.30
N THR A 96 10.86 -9.37 -12.74
CA THR A 96 9.46 -9.04 -13.05
C THR A 96 9.29 -7.52 -13.29
N PRO A 97 9.21 -7.08 -14.56
CA PRO A 97 8.95 -5.69 -14.89
C PRO A 97 7.66 -5.19 -14.23
N ASN A 98 7.66 -3.94 -13.75
CA ASN A 98 6.53 -3.30 -13.06
C ASN A 98 6.06 -3.96 -11.74
N CYS A 99 6.80 -4.95 -11.23
CA CYS A 99 6.64 -5.44 -9.88
C CYS A 99 7.66 -4.78 -8.96
N TYR A 100 7.23 -4.40 -7.76
CA TYR A 100 8.07 -3.69 -6.80
C TYR A 100 7.89 -4.33 -5.44
N ARG A 101 8.97 -4.53 -4.68
CA ARG A 101 8.92 -5.00 -3.29
C ARG A 101 9.80 -4.11 -2.43
N GLY A 102 9.23 -3.49 -1.41
CA GLY A 102 9.94 -2.52 -0.61
C GLY A 102 9.02 -1.65 0.22
N PHE A 103 9.49 -0.45 0.53
CA PHE A 103 8.77 0.55 1.31
C PHE A 103 7.95 1.46 0.40
N PHE A 104 6.72 1.72 0.80
CA PHE A 104 5.78 2.60 0.12
C PHE A 104 5.34 3.70 1.08
N LEU A 105 5.54 4.97 0.69
CA LEU A 105 5.14 6.14 1.46
C LEU A 105 4.02 6.91 0.74
N GLY A 106 2.86 6.99 1.39
CA GLY A 106 1.74 7.83 1.00
C GLY A 106 1.89 9.26 1.55
N LEU A 107 1.91 10.25 0.66
CA LEU A 107 1.86 11.68 0.97
C LEU A 107 0.45 12.27 0.73
N GLY A 108 -0.57 11.42 0.74
CA GLY A 108 -1.98 11.80 0.54
C GLY A 108 -2.46 11.67 -0.92
N GLY A 109 -3.62 11.05 -1.08
CA GLY A 109 -4.23 10.80 -2.39
C GLY A 109 -3.39 9.82 -3.20
N TYR A 110 -3.21 10.11 -4.49
CA TYR A 110 -2.40 9.28 -5.42
C TYR A 110 -0.89 9.56 -5.33
N ASN A 111 -0.42 10.29 -4.29
CA ASN A 111 0.99 10.63 -4.16
C ASN A 111 1.74 9.56 -3.38
N ILE A 112 2.11 8.48 -4.07
CA ILE A 112 2.73 7.30 -3.48
C ILE A 112 4.16 7.18 -4.00
N HIS A 113 5.10 7.03 -3.09
CA HIS A 113 6.51 6.87 -3.40
C HIS A 113 7.00 5.51 -2.96
N TYR A 114 7.96 4.97 -3.68
CA TYR A 114 8.57 3.67 -3.44
C TYR A 114 10.07 3.85 -3.17
N TRP A 115 10.58 3.04 -2.25
CA TRP A 115 12.01 2.81 -2.04
C TRP A 115 12.24 1.32 -1.75
N SER A 116 13.24 0.72 -2.39
CA SER A 116 13.54 -0.71 -2.27
C SER A 116 14.10 -1.12 -0.91
N GLY A 117 14.54 -0.16 -0.08
CA GLY A 117 15.35 -0.43 1.11
C GLY A 117 16.85 -0.52 0.82
N VAL A 118 17.27 -0.47 -0.45
CA VAL A 118 18.68 -0.51 -0.82
C VAL A 118 19.33 0.84 -0.52
N VAL A 119 20.44 0.80 0.24
CA VAL A 119 21.24 1.97 0.58
C VAL A 119 21.75 2.64 -0.70
N GLY A 120 21.55 3.94 -0.83
CA GLY A 120 21.93 4.73 -2.00
C GLY A 120 20.82 4.89 -3.05
N GLU A 121 19.77 4.05 -3.03
CA GLU A 121 18.60 4.27 -3.87
C GLU A 121 17.75 5.43 -3.33
N LYS A 122 17.21 6.22 -4.26
CA LYS A 122 16.31 7.34 -3.95
C LYS A 122 14.86 6.88 -3.96
N TRP A 123 14.03 7.56 -3.18
CA TRP A 123 12.58 7.49 -3.31
C TRP A 123 12.16 7.90 -4.72
N ARG A 124 11.28 7.11 -5.32
CA ARG A 124 10.67 7.42 -6.63
C ARG A 124 9.16 7.40 -6.53
N LYS A 125 8.50 8.34 -7.20
CA LYS A 125 7.05 8.31 -7.32
C LYS A 125 6.66 7.11 -8.18
N ILE A 126 5.62 6.40 -7.76
CA ILE A 126 5.05 5.29 -8.54
C ILE A 126 3.61 5.59 -8.91
N GLU A 127 3.21 5.12 -10.07
CA GLU A 127 1.82 5.20 -10.51
C GLU A 127 1.06 3.99 -9.96
N MET A 128 -0.06 4.28 -9.30
CA MET A 128 -0.96 3.28 -8.75
C MET A 128 -2.34 3.92 -8.61
N LYS A 129 -3.39 3.22 -9.04
CA LYS A 129 -4.78 3.71 -9.00
C LYS A 129 -5.40 3.49 -7.62
N VAL A 130 -4.67 3.84 -6.56
CA VAL A 130 -5.09 3.79 -5.17
C VAL A 130 -4.77 5.10 -4.47
N GLN A 131 -5.63 5.51 -3.54
CA GLN A 131 -5.39 6.66 -2.68
C GLN A 131 -4.96 6.18 -1.30
N LEU A 132 -3.81 6.67 -0.83
CA LEU A 132 -3.38 6.44 0.55
C LEU A 132 -3.51 7.73 1.37
N PRO A 133 -3.90 7.64 2.66
CA PRO A 133 -3.78 8.77 3.58
C PRO A 133 -2.33 9.27 3.65
N PRO A 134 -2.10 10.56 3.93
CA PRO A 134 -0.75 11.05 4.19
C PRO A 134 -0.15 10.33 5.41
N GLU A 135 1.18 10.28 5.49
CA GLU A 135 1.91 9.63 6.59
C GLU A 135 1.60 8.13 6.73
N THR A 136 1.33 7.47 5.61
CA THR A 136 1.18 6.02 5.54
C THR A 136 2.46 5.41 5.00
N LEU A 137 3.23 4.73 5.85
CA LEU A 137 4.47 4.04 5.49
C LEU A 137 4.30 2.54 5.72
N VAL A 138 4.37 1.77 4.65
CA VAL A 138 4.17 0.31 4.67
C VAL A 138 5.28 -0.40 3.91
N PHE A 139 5.57 -1.63 4.31
CA PHE A 139 6.36 -2.57 3.54
C PHE A 139 5.41 -3.49 2.77
N GLY A 140 5.63 -3.65 1.46
CA GLY A 140 4.70 -4.38 0.62
C GLY A 140 5.25 -4.71 -0.75
N GLU A 141 4.36 -5.14 -1.64
CA GLU A 141 4.64 -5.36 -3.04
C GLU A 141 3.54 -4.78 -3.95
N LYS A 142 3.95 -4.15 -5.04
CA LYS A 142 3.07 -3.85 -6.18
C LYS A 142 3.28 -4.96 -7.21
N VAL A 143 2.20 -5.61 -7.63
CA VAL A 143 2.24 -6.83 -8.45
C VAL A 143 1.13 -6.87 -9.49
N GLN A 144 1.18 -7.85 -10.38
CA GLN A 144 0.10 -8.20 -11.30
C GLN A 144 -0.52 -9.52 -10.84
N GLU A 145 -1.76 -9.46 -10.35
CA GLU A 145 -2.58 -10.65 -10.11
C GLU A 145 -3.02 -11.23 -11.44
N VAL A 146 -2.99 -12.55 -11.54
CA VAL A 146 -3.49 -13.29 -12.69
C VAL A 146 -4.77 -13.99 -12.25
N ARG A 147 -5.88 -13.69 -12.92
CA ARG A 147 -7.22 -14.21 -12.60
C ARG A 147 -7.80 -14.99 -13.76
N GLY A 148 -8.60 -16.00 -13.46
CA GLY A 148 -9.16 -16.89 -14.46
C GLY A 148 -8.12 -17.81 -15.10
N GLU A 149 -8.58 -18.64 -16.03
CA GLU A 149 -7.80 -19.74 -16.61
C GLU A 149 -7.91 -19.75 -18.14
N GLY A 150 -6.91 -20.34 -18.80
CA GLY A 150 -6.85 -20.49 -20.25
C GLY A 150 -7.11 -19.17 -20.98
N LYS A 151 -8.02 -19.16 -21.95
CA LYS A 151 -8.33 -17.96 -22.75
C LYS A 151 -8.97 -16.82 -21.94
N ALA A 152 -9.60 -17.13 -20.82
CA ALA A 152 -10.28 -16.17 -19.94
C ALA A 152 -9.33 -15.49 -18.94
N GLN A 153 -8.05 -15.85 -18.94
CA GLN A 153 -7.05 -15.28 -18.04
C GLN A 153 -6.91 -13.76 -18.24
N ARG A 154 -6.93 -13.01 -17.12
CA ARG A 154 -6.81 -11.55 -17.03
C ARG A 154 -5.71 -11.16 -16.05
N HIS A 155 -5.03 -10.06 -16.34
CA HIS A 155 -4.05 -9.46 -15.44
C HIS A 155 -4.68 -8.24 -14.77
N THR A 156 -4.48 -8.09 -13.47
CA THR A 156 -4.99 -6.96 -12.69
C THR A 156 -3.90 -6.46 -11.75
N GLU A 157 -3.68 -5.14 -11.73
CA GLU A 157 -2.71 -4.55 -10.82
C GLU A 157 -3.21 -4.64 -9.37
N ALA A 158 -2.33 -5.09 -8.47
CA ALA A 158 -2.60 -5.17 -7.06
C ALA A 158 -1.44 -4.60 -6.23
N PHE A 159 -1.79 -4.12 -5.03
CA PHE A 159 -0.90 -3.65 -4.01
C PHE A 159 -1.11 -4.48 -2.74
N HIS A 160 -0.14 -5.34 -2.46
CA HIS A 160 -0.15 -6.19 -1.29
C HIS A 160 0.70 -5.58 -0.18
N ILE A 161 0.08 -5.27 0.95
CA ILE A 161 0.78 -4.81 2.14
C ILE A 161 1.22 -6.03 2.94
N ILE A 162 2.51 -6.10 3.26
CA ILE A 162 3.11 -7.18 4.06
C ILE A 162 3.13 -6.78 5.54
N ASP A 163 3.57 -5.56 5.84
CA ASP A 163 3.56 -4.98 7.20
C ASP A 163 3.46 -3.46 7.14
N ALA A 164 3.05 -2.84 8.24
CA ALA A 164 2.90 -1.39 8.35
C ALA A 164 3.81 -0.82 9.44
N LEU A 165 4.38 0.36 9.17
CA LEU A 165 5.15 1.13 10.13
C LEU A 165 4.37 2.36 10.60
N PHE A 166 3.70 3.03 9.67
CA PHE A 166 2.84 4.18 9.94
C PHE A 166 1.54 4.07 9.15
N LEU A 167 0.42 4.35 9.80
CA LEU A 167 -0.91 4.32 9.19
C LEU A 167 -1.60 5.67 9.45
N GLY A 168 -1.64 6.54 8.44
CA GLY A 168 -2.28 7.85 8.58
C GLY A 168 -1.64 8.73 9.67
N GLY A 169 -0.33 8.62 9.90
CA GLY A 169 0.40 9.35 10.94
C GLY A 169 0.49 8.63 12.29
N ILE A 170 -0.25 7.54 12.47
CA ILE A 170 -0.15 6.69 13.66
C ILE A 170 1.06 5.76 13.52
N ASP A 171 2.03 5.89 14.43
CA ASP A 171 3.20 4.98 14.51
C ASP A 171 2.78 3.64 15.13
N VAL A 172 2.87 2.57 14.34
CA VAL A 172 2.45 1.22 14.75
C VAL A 172 3.63 0.28 15.02
N ARG A 173 4.89 0.72 14.85
CA ARG A 173 6.08 -0.14 14.92
C ARG A 173 6.24 -0.88 16.26
N LEU A 174 5.79 -0.27 17.36
CA LEU A 174 5.87 -0.85 18.71
C LEU A 174 4.66 -1.72 19.08
N LYS A 175 3.68 -1.86 18.18
CA LYS A 175 2.53 -2.75 18.41
C LYS A 175 2.89 -4.18 18.07
N LYS A 176 2.18 -5.14 18.67
CA LYS A 176 2.29 -6.56 18.32
C LYS A 176 2.00 -6.75 16.83
N PHE A 177 2.60 -7.77 16.23
CA PHE A 177 2.44 -8.05 14.80
C PHE A 177 0.96 -8.13 14.40
N ASP A 178 0.15 -8.90 15.14
CA ASP A 178 -1.27 -9.08 14.85
C ASP A 178 -2.08 -7.77 14.95
N ASP A 179 -1.71 -6.89 15.88
CA ASP A 179 -2.31 -5.55 15.99
C ASP A 179 -1.99 -4.71 14.75
N ARG A 180 -0.74 -4.76 14.26
CA ARG A 180 -0.34 -4.05 13.03
C ARG A 180 -1.10 -4.57 11.82
N ILE A 181 -1.23 -5.89 11.69
CA ILE A 181 -2.00 -6.53 10.61
C ILE A 181 -3.48 -6.16 10.69
N SER A 182 -4.08 -6.19 11.89
CA SER A 182 -5.48 -5.78 12.11
C SER A 182 -5.72 -4.30 11.74
N MET A 183 -4.82 -3.41 12.16
CA MET A 183 -4.89 -1.99 11.79
C MET A 183 -4.69 -1.76 10.30
N THR A 184 -3.80 -2.53 9.66
CA THR A 184 -3.58 -2.47 8.21
C THR A 184 -4.82 -2.93 7.46
N ASN A 185 -5.49 -4.00 7.92
CA ASN A 185 -6.76 -4.44 7.35
C ASN A 185 -7.85 -3.36 7.43
N LYS A 186 -7.91 -2.59 8.53
CA LYS A 186 -8.81 -1.42 8.63
C LYS A 186 -8.47 -0.35 7.59
N LEU A 187 -7.18 -0.06 7.37
CA LEU A 187 -6.75 0.85 6.32
C LEU A 187 -7.20 0.34 4.94
N VAL A 188 -6.94 -0.94 4.63
CA VAL A 188 -7.34 -1.56 3.36
C VAL A 188 -8.83 -1.41 3.12
N LYS A 189 -9.67 -1.76 4.09
CA LYS A 189 -11.12 -1.58 4.01
C LYS A 189 -11.52 -0.12 3.75
N ALA A 190 -10.81 0.84 4.34
CA ALA A 190 -11.10 2.27 4.15
C ALA A 190 -10.66 2.83 2.79
N VAL A 191 -9.60 2.29 2.18
CA VAL A 191 -9.09 2.77 0.88
C VAL A 191 -9.69 2.03 -0.31
N THR A 192 -10.19 0.81 -0.09
CA THR A 192 -10.92 0.04 -1.08
C THR A 192 -12.27 0.69 -1.38
N LYS A 193 -12.49 1.03 -2.65
CA LYS A 193 -13.75 1.63 -3.13
C LYS A 193 -14.34 0.73 -4.21
N THR A 194 -15.27 -0.13 -3.82
CA THR A 194 -15.92 -1.11 -4.71
C THR A 194 -16.80 -0.47 -5.79
N SER A 195 -17.23 0.78 -5.58
CA SER A 195 -18.04 1.53 -6.53
C SER A 195 -17.27 2.10 -7.73
N ILE A 196 -15.93 1.98 -7.75
CA ILE A 196 -15.09 2.53 -8.81
C ILE A 196 -14.40 1.38 -9.54
N THR A 197 -14.77 1.20 -10.80
CA THR A 197 -14.12 0.25 -11.71
C THR A 197 -12.68 0.69 -12.02
N ASP A 198 -11.78 -0.26 -12.27
CA ASP A 198 -10.39 0.01 -12.69
C ASP A 198 -9.52 0.72 -11.61
N ARG A 199 -9.62 0.25 -10.35
CA ARG A 199 -8.67 0.61 -9.28
C ARG A 199 -7.66 -0.49 -9.04
N THR A 200 -6.47 -0.09 -8.56
CA THR A 200 -5.50 -1.05 -8.04
C THR A 200 -6.12 -1.74 -6.82
N THR A 201 -6.16 -3.07 -6.87
CA THR A 201 -6.65 -3.88 -5.75
C THR A 201 -5.69 -3.73 -4.57
N VAL A 202 -6.20 -3.52 -3.35
CA VAL A 202 -5.35 -3.41 -2.15
C VAL A 202 -5.68 -4.53 -1.20
N ARG A 203 -4.66 -5.24 -0.71
CA ARG A 203 -4.82 -6.39 0.19
C ARG A 203 -3.73 -6.40 1.24
N VAL A 204 -4.01 -7.00 2.39
CA VAL A 204 -2.96 -7.44 3.32
C VAL A 204 -2.57 -8.87 2.93
N LYS A 205 -1.28 -9.19 2.89
CA LYS A 205 -0.84 -10.57 2.62
C LYS A 205 -1.37 -11.51 3.69
N LYS A 206 -1.83 -12.69 3.26
CA LYS A 206 -2.07 -13.79 4.19
C LYS A 206 -0.75 -14.18 4.84
N VAL A 207 -0.79 -14.29 6.16
CA VAL A 207 0.33 -14.64 7.01
C VAL A 207 0.11 -16.07 7.49
N TYR A 208 1.18 -16.85 7.50
CA TYR A 208 1.18 -18.22 8.01
C TYR A 208 2.19 -18.32 9.14
N ASP A 209 1.93 -19.21 10.08
CA ASP A 209 2.88 -19.50 11.14
C ASP A 209 3.94 -20.46 10.61
N LEU A 210 5.22 -20.20 10.94
CA LEU A 210 6.31 -21.05 10.45
C LEU A 210 6.14 -22.52 10.89
N VAL A 211 5.59 -22.73 12.09
CA VAL A 211 5.33 -24.08 12.63
C VAL A 211 4.21 -24.80 11.87
N GLU A 212 3.25 -24.06 11.32
CA GLU A 212 2.12 -24.57 10.54
C GLU A 212 2.36 -24.35 9.03
N ILE A 213 3.61 -24.46 8.58
CA ILE A 213 3.99 -24.22 7.16
C ILE A 213 3.19 -25.07 6.17
N HIS A 214 2.62 -26.20 6.59
CA HIS A 214 1.80 -27.03 5.72
C HIS A 214 0.53 -26.29 5.24
N GLU A 215 -0.08 -25.44 6.08
CA GLU A 215 -1.24 -24.60 5.73
C GLU A 215 -0.96 -23.67 4.55
N LEU A 216 0.30 -23.30 4.34
CA LEU A 216 0.74 -22.51 3.18
C LEU A 216 0.38 -23.22 1.87
N PHE A 217 0.62 -24.53 1.80
CA PHE A 217 0.49 -25.31 0.58
C PHE A 217 -0.97 -25.62 0.26
N ASP A 218 -1.84 -25.65 1.27
CA ASP A 218 -3.29 -25.79 1.08
C ASP A 218 -3.85 -24.64 0.25
N ASP A 219 -3.26 -23.45 0.33
CA ASP A 219 -3.68 -22.28 -0.45
C ASP A 219 -3.12 -22.23 -1.87
N PHE A 220 -2.51 -23.30 -2.36
CA PHE A 220 -2.10 -23.38 -3.76
C PHE A 220 -3.03 -24.28 -4.57
N GLU A 221 -3.25 -23.90 -5.82
CA GLU A 221 -4.02 -24.68 -6.77
C GLU A 221 -3.34 -24.68 -8.14
N MET A 222 -3.48 -25.77 -8.89
CA MET A 222 -3.03 -25.82 -10.28
C MET A 222 -4.00 -25.03 -11.15
N LYS A 223 -3.48 -24.15 -12.00
CA LYS A 223 -4.24 -23.29 -12.92
C LYS A 223 -3.81 -23.48 -14.35
N GLU A 224 -4.76 -23.57 -15.28
CA GLU A 224 -4.46 -23.58 -16.72
C GLU A 224 -4.05 -22.18 -17.21
N MET A 225 -2.91 -22.09 -17.89
CA MET A 225 -2.36 -20.83 -18.41
C MET A 225 -2.82 -20.55 -19.84
N LYS A 226 -2.98 -19.27 -20.20
CA LYS A 226 -3.48 -18.84 -21.53
C LYS A 226 -2.63 -19.28 -22.72
N SER A 227 -1.33 -19.50 -22.51
CA SER A 227 -0.36 -19.92 -23.52
C SER A 227 0.99 -20.22 -22.86
N GLY A 228 1.61 -21.36 -23.18
CA GLY A 228 2.96 -21.72 -22.74
C GLY A 228 3.30 -23.20 -22.98
N ILE A 229 4.60 -23.53 -22.95
CA ILE A 229 5.09 -24.93 -22.90
C ILE A 229 4.54 -25.63 -21.65
N ILE A 230 4.38 -24.88 -20.56
CA ILE A 230 3.77 -25.31 -19.31
C ILE A 230 2.29 -24.94 -19.35
N ARG A 231 1.42 -25.96 -19.47
CA ARG A 231 -0.04 -25.80 -19.53
C ARG A 231 -0.66 -25.46 -18.18
N GLU A 232 -0.10 -25.99 -17.11
CA GLU A 232 -0.62 -25.79 -15.76
C GLU A 232 0.47 -25.24 -14.83
N ARG A 233 0.13 -24.27 -13.99
CA ARG A 233 1.05 -23.73 -12.98
C ARG A 233 0.42 -23.79 -11.60
N LEU A 234 1.24 -24.10 -10.61
CA LEU A 234 0.84 -23.98 -9.21
C LEU A 234 0.75 -22.48 -8.86
N CYS A 235 -0.42 -22.03 -8.47
CA CYS A 235 -0.74 -20.64 -8.19
C CYS A 235 -1.25 -20.49 -6.75
N HIS A 236 -0.82 -19.43 -6.07
CA HIS A 236 -1.36 -19.08 -4.76
C HIS A 236 -2.77 -18.50 -4.93
N ARG A 237 -3.73 -19.01 -4.16
CA ARG A 237 -5.12 -18.57 -4.19
C ARG A 237 -5.22 -17.14 -3.70
N VAL A 238 -5.96 -16.34 -4.46
CA VAL A 238 -6.24 -14.96 -4.09
C VAL A 238 -7.74 -14.79 -3.97
N GLU A 239 -8.22 -14.58 -2.74
CA GLU A 239 -9.65 -14.40 -2.45
C GLU A 239 -10.20 -13.17 -3.18
N ASP A 240 -11.47 -13.20 -3.58
CA ASP A 240 -12.16 -12.01 -4.11
C ASP A 240 -12.50 -11.02 -2.99
N ILE A 241 -12.51 -9.72 -3.30
CA ILE A 241 -12.93 -8.64 -2.37
C ILE A 241 -14.36 -8.24 -2.67
#